data_AF-A0A6I6CJN1-F1
#
_entry.id   AF-A0A6I6CJN1-F1
#
_cell.length_a   1.000
_cell.length_b   1.000
_cell.length_c   1.000
_cell.angle_alpha   90.00
_cell.angle_beta   90.00
_cell.angle_gamma   90.00
#
_symmetry.space_group_name_H-M   'P 1'
#
loop_
_entity.id
_entity.type
_entity.pdbx_description
1 polymer ?
#
loop_
_entity_poly.entity_id
_entity_poly.type
_entity_poly.pdbx_seq_one_letter_code
_entity_poly.pdbx_strand_id
1 'polypeptide(L)' 'MSNLQSINNDWFSAVIKGNTNKVKRLISEGAKVNAVDEYNNTPLHYAATNGDAEI' A
#
# COMPACT_ATOMS: atom_id res chain seq x y z
N MET A 1 2.35 -20.35 -3.80
CA MET A 1 2.18 -18.98 -4.35
C MET A 1 1.53 -18.09 -3.29
N SER A 2 2.14 -17.97 -2.10
CA SER A 2 1.35 -17.68 -0.88
C SER A 2 1.86 -16.56 0.02
N ASN A 3 2.85 -15.77 -0.41
CA ASN A 3 3.44 -14.73 0.45
C ASN A 3 3.41 -13.33 -0.21
N LEU A 4 3.66 -13.25 -1.52
CA LEU A 4 3.70 -11.97 -2.24
C LEU A 4 2.32 -11.30 -2.38
N GLN A 5 1.25 -12.09 -2.58
CA GLN A 5 -0.11 -11.54 -2.69
C GLN A 5 -0.58 -10.94 -1.35
N SER A 6 -0.21 -11.55 -0.22
CA SER A 6 -0.57 -11.06 1.11
C SER A 6 0.14 -9.76 1.45
N ILE A 7 1.45 -9.67 1.17
CA ILE A 7 2.25 -8.46 1.42
C ILE A 7 1.72 -7.28 0.60
N ASN A 8 1.33 -7.50 -0.66
CA ASN A 8 0.75 -6.44 -1.49
C ASN A 8 -0.61 -5.99 -0.95
N ASN A 9 -1.53 -6.90 -0.62
CA ASN A 9 -2.82 -6.54 -0.03
C ASN A 9 -2.65 -5.77 1.30
N ASP A 10 -1.68 -6.17 2.13
CA ASP A 10 -1.33 -5.46 3.35
C ASP A 10 -0.73 -4.07 3.09
N TRP A 11 0.04 -3.91 2.01
CA TRP A 11 0.60 -2.64 1.54
C TRP A 11 -0.49 -1.67 1.09
N PHE A 12 -1.46 -2.13 0.28
CA PHE A 12 -2.64 -1.33 -0.09
C PHE A 12 -3.39 -0.85 1.15
N SER A 13 -3.73 -1.75 2.08
CA SER A 13 -4.48 -1.39 3.29
C SER A 13 -3.71 -0.45 4.22
N ALA A 14 -2.39 -0.62 4.35
CA ALA A 14 -1.55 0.22 5.19
C ALA A 14 -1.49 1.66 4.68
N VAL A 15 -1.33 1.84 3.37
CA VAL A 15 -1.24 3.15 2.71
C VAL A 15 -2.61 3.84 2.69
N ILE A 16 -3.69 3.12 2.38
CA ILE A 16 -5.07 3.63 2.38
C ILE A 16 -5.48 4.15 3.77
N LYS A 17 -5.06 3.48 4.84
CA LYS A 17 -5.40 3.86 6.23
C LYS A 17 -4.49 4.95 6.80
N GLY A 18 -3.52 5.46 6.02
CA GLY A 18 -2.51 6.40 6.53
C GLY A 18 -1.61 5.81 7.63
N ASN A 19 -1.52 4.48 7.74
CA ASN A 19 -0.79 3.83 8.83
C ASN A 19 0.72 3.79 8.52
N THR A 20 1.38 4.91 8.80
CA THR A 20 2.81 5.13 8.52
C THR A 20 3.72 4.07 9.15
N ASN A 21 3.35 3.53 10.32
CA ASN A 21 4.13 2.49 10.99
C ASN A 21 4.07 1.15 10.24
N LYS A 22 2.87 0.77 9.76
CA LYS A 22 2.69 -0.44 8.94
C LYS A 22 3.39 -0.30 7.58
N VAL A 23 3.31 0.89 6.98
CA VAL A 23 4.03 1.24 5.74
C VAL A 23 5.55 1.07 5.92
N LYS A 24 6.15 1.65 6.96
CA LYS A 24 7.59 1.53 7.25
C LYS A 24 8.03 0.07 7.44
N ARG A 25 7.23 -0.72 8.16
CA ARG A 25 7.52 -2.13 8.39
C ARG A 25 7.47 -2.94 7.10
N LEU A 26 6.46 -2.74 6.26
CA LEU A 26 6.33 -3.44 4.98
C LEU A 26 7.47 -3.09 4.02
N ILE A 27 7.89 -1.82 3.97
CA ILE A 27 9.08 -1.41 3.19
C ILE A 27 10.33 -2.16 3.70
N SER A 28 10.52 -2.26 5.01
CA SER A 28 11.62 -3.00 5.63
C SER A 28 11.57 -4.50 5.33
N GLU A 29 10.38 -5.07 5.14
CA GLU A 29 10.17 -6.48 4.78
C GLU A 29 10.35 -6.73 3.27
N GLY A 30 10.69 -5.71 2.48
CA GLY A 30 10.91 -5.82 1.04
C GLY A 30 9.63 -5.71 0.21
N ALA A 31 8.56 -5.13 0.75
CA ALA A 31 7.36 -4.83 0.00
C ALA A 31 7.70 -3.93 -1.19
N LYS A 32 7.20 -4.29 -2.37
CA LYS A 32 7.33 -3.46 -3.57
C LYS A 32 6.47 -2.22 -3.37
N VAL A 33 7.10 -1.09 -3.07
CA VAL A 33 6.46 0.24 -3.03
C VAL A 33 5.68 0.55 -4.30
N ASN A 34 6.17 0.03 -5.44
CA ASN A 34 5.55 0.14 -6.76
C ASN A 34 4.70 -1.09 -7.11
N ALA A 35 4.25 -1.86 -6.11
CA ALA A 35 3.25 -2.90 -6.36
C ALA A 35 2.01 -2.23 -6.94
N VAL A 36 1.56 -2.78 -8.06
CA VAL A 36 0.31 -2.39 -8.70
C VAL A 36 -0.71 -3.50 -8.51
N ASP A 37 -1.97 -3.12 -8.46
CA ASP A 37 -3.09 -4.05 -8.49
C ASP A 37 -3.44 -4.45 -9.93
N GLU A 38 -4.58 -5.13 -10.09
CA GLU A 38 -5.13 -5.54 -11.39
C GLU A 38 -5.50 -4.36 -12.31
N TYR A 39 -5.61 -3.15 -11.76
CA TYR A 39 -5.92 -1.90 -12.48
C TYR A 39 -4.67 -1.05 -12.75
N ASN A 40 -3.47 -1.59 -12.53
CA ASN A 40 -2.21 -0.85 -12.58
C ASN A 40 -2.12 0.32 -11.57
N ASN A 41 -2.97 0.35 -10.55
CA ASN A 41 -2.94 1.36 -9.52
C ASN A 41 -1.96 0.97 -8.42
N THR A 42 -1.11 1.91 -8.01
CA THR A 42 -0.30 1.74 -6.79
C THR A 42 -1.13 2.10 -5.56
N PRO A 43 -0.74 1.67 -4.35
CA PRO A 43 -1.41 2.13 -3.14
C PRO A 43 -1.37 3.64 -2.95
N LEU A 44 -0.37 4.31 -3.53
CA LEU A 44 -0.29 5.76 -3.52
C LEU A 44 -1.39 6.39 -4.38
N HIS A 45 -1.83 5.74 -5.47
CA HIS A 45 -3.01 6.19 -6.22
C HIS A 45 -4.24 6.16 -5.31
N TYR A 46 -4.43 5.08 -4.53
CA TYR A 46 -5.55 4.98 -3.60
C TYR A 46 -5.47 5.93 -2.41
N ALA A 47 -4.28 6.19 -1.87
CA ALA A 47 -4.09 7.20 -0.84
C ALA A 47 -4.36 8.60 -1.36
N ALA A 48 -3.99 8.91 -2.61
CA ALA A 48 -4.32 10.19 -3.23
C ALA A 48 -5.83 10.35 -3.44
N THR A 49 -6.55 9.29 -3.84
CA THR A 49 -8.01 9.33 -4.01
C THR A 49 -8.78 9.37 -2.69
N ASN A 50 -8.23 8.81 -1.61
CA ASN A 50 -8.83 8.88 -0.27
C ASN A 50 -8.40 10.13 0.52
N GLY A 51 -7.37 10.84 0.06
CA GLY A 51 -6.71 11.95 0.75
C GLY A 51 -7.32 13.32 0.52
N ASP A 52 -8.48 13.43 -0.14
CA ASP A 52 -9.22 14.70 -0.29
C ASP A 52 -10.09 15.04 0.94
N ALA A 53 -9.63 14.69 2.14
CA ALA A 53 -10.11 15.32 3.36
C ALA A 53 -8.98 15.33 4.40
N GLU A 54 -8.43 16.53 4.62
CA GLU A 54 -7.42 16.91 5.62
C GLU A 54 -5.95 16.75 5.21
N ILE A 55 -5.57 17.57 4.23
CA ILE A 55 -4.34 18.38 4.34
C ILE A 55 -4.71 19.70 5.01
#